data_AF-A0A2V6AC18-F1
#
_entry.id   AF-A0A2V6AC18-F1
#
_cell.length_a   1.000
_cell.length_b   1.000
_cell.length_c   1.000
_cell.angle_alpha   90.00
_cell.angle_beta   90.00
_cell.angle_gamma   90.00
#
_symmetry.space_group_name_H-M   'P 1'
#
loop_
_entity.id
_entity.type
_entity.pdbx_description
1 polymer ?
#
loop_
_entity_poly.entity_id
_entity_poly.type
_entity_poly.pdbx_seq_one_letter_code
_entity_poly.pdbx_strand_id
1 'polypeptide(L)'
;LAERAESHGLRIAGFTDQHHFITGIISEMPELSEEPKDKRGLQTLLHPEMLGRAFQVLALTKGAGPGAPLSGFKFARDPRAALGI
;
A
#
# COMPACT_ATOMS: atom_id res chain seq x y z
N LEU A 1 -2.10 14.94 5.77
CA LEU A 1 -2.18 14.77 4.30
C LEU A 1 -3.58 14.29 3.87
N ALA A 2 -4.06 13.19 4.45
CA ALA A 2 -5.37 12.62 4.14
C ALA A 2 -6.53 13.62 4.32
N GLU A 3 -6.67 14.26 5.48
CA GLU A 3 -7.74 15.25 5.73
C GLU A 3 -7.73 16.42 4.75
N ARG A 4 -6.54 16.91 4.38
CA ARG A 4 -6.38 17.97 3.38
C ARG A 4 -6.81 17.51 1.99
N ALA A 5 -6.49 16.28 1.61
CA ALA A 5 -6.96 15.69 0.37
C ALA A 5 -8.49 15.58 0.34
N GLU A 6 -9.10 15.15 1.45
CA GLU A 6 -10.55 15.08 1.60
C GLU A 6 -11.21 16.46 1.51
N SER A 7 -10.63 17.50 2.11
CA SER A 7 -11.12 18.89 1.98
C SER A 7 -11.10 19.42 0.54
N HIS A 8 -10.32 18.78 -0.35
CA HIS A 8 -10.26 19.08 -1.79
C HIS A 8 -11.05 18.07 -2.64
N GLY A 9 -11.92 17.27 -2.03
CA GLY A 9 -12.84 16.36 -2.70
C GLY A 9 -12.20 15.04 -3.17
N LEU A 10 -11.03 14.68 -2.65
CA LEU A 10 -10.44 13.35 -2.86
C LEU A 10 -10.96 12.36 -1.82
N ARG A 11 -10.98 11.08 -2.16
CA ARG A 11 -11.32 10.00 -1.22
C ARG A 11 -10.09 9.17 -0.89
N ILE A 12 -9.93 8.79 0.36
CA ILE A 12 -8.89 7.86 0.81
C ILE A 12 -9.25 6.47 0.27
N ALA A 13 -8.37 5.91 -0.56
CA ALA A 13 -8.56 4.59 -1.16
C ALA A 13 -7.75 3.48 -0.47
N GLY A 14 -6.76 3.85 0.33
CA GLY A 14 -5.96 2.89 1.09
C GLY A 14 -4.82 3.56 1.83
N PHE A 15 -4.43 2.96 2.96
CA PHE A 15 -3.29 3.38 3.75
C PHE A 15 -2.65 2.17 4.43
N THR A 16 -1.34 2.00 4.25
CA THR A 16 -0.59 0.91 4.88
C THR A 16 0.93 1.20 4.86
N ASP A 17 1.73 0.35 5.48
CA ASP A 17 3.20 0.41 5.37
C ASP A 17 3.71 -0.22 4.06
N GLN A 18 4.95 0.08 3.69
CA GLN A 18 5.58 -0.42 2.47
C GLN A 18 5.58 -1.96 2.41
N HIS A 19 5.83 -2.64 3.53
CA HIS A 19 5.85 -4.10 3.57
C HIS A 19 4.51 -4.69 3.13
N HIS A 20 3.41 -4.25 3.73
CA HIS A 20 2.07 -4.70 3.37
C HIS A 20 1.70 -4.31 1.94
N PHE A 21 2.12 -3.11 1.50
CA PHE A 21 1.83 -2.63 0.16
C PHE A 21 2.45 -3.53 -0.93
N ILE A 22 3.75 -3.81 -0.82
CA ILE A 22 4.47 -4.65 -1.77
C ILE A 22 3.98 -6.11 -1.68
N THR A 23 3.73 -6.62 -0.47
CA THR A 23 3.18 -7.97 -0.27
C THR A 23 1.81 -8.12 -0.95
N GLY A 24 0.96 -7.09 -0.87
CA GLY A 24 -0.32 -7.05 -1.59
C GLY A 24 -0.15 -7.21 -3.10
N ILE A 25 0.76 -6.43 -3.70
CA ILE A 25 1.08 -6.49 -5.13
C ILE A 25 1.56 -7.88 -5.53
N ILE A 26 2.55 -8.44 -4.84
CA ILE A 26 3.13 -9.75 -5.17
C ILE A 26 2.09 -10.87 -5.03
N SER A 27 1.15 -10.76 -4.08
CA SER A 27 0.10 -11.78 -3.92
C SER A 27 -0.90 -11.83 -5.08
N GLU A 28 -1.02 -10.75 -5.85
CA GLU A 28 -1.85 -10.66 -7.06
C GLU A 28 -1.03 -10.91 -8.34
N MET A 29 0.28 -10.69 -8.27
CA MET A 29 1.22 -10.80 -9.40
C MET A 29 2.51 -11.53 -8.94
N PRO A 30 2.46 -12.84 -8.68
CA PRO A 30 3.57 -13.60 -8.13
C PRO A 30 4.82 -13.58 -9.03
N GLU A 31 4.65 -13.44 -10.34
CA GLU A 31 5.70 -13.37 -11.36
C GLU A 31 6.73 -12.26 -11.09
N LEU A 32 6.33 -11.19 -10.39
CA LEU A 32 7.20 -10.07 -10.01
C LEU A 32 8.27 -10.44 -8.98
N SER A 33 8.20 -11.64 -8.40
CA SER A 33 9.11 -12.13 -7.36
C SER A 33 9.89 -13.39 -7.75
N GLU A 34 9.76 -13.85 -9.00
CA GLU A 34 10.32 -15.13 -9.42
C GLU A 34 11.82 -15.07 -9.71
N GLU A 35 12.33 -13.93 -10.20
CA GLU A 35 13.75 -13.81 -10.52
C GLU A 35 14.64 -13.71 -9.26
N PRO A 36 15.80 -14.40 -9.22
CA PRO A 36 16.71 -14.37 -8.06
C PRO A 36 17.21 -12.98 -7.68
N LYS A 37 17.39 -12.08 -8.67
CA LYS A 37 17.81 -10.69 -8.45
C LYS A 37 16.72 -9.89 -7.73
N ASP A 38 15.46 -10.16 -8.08
CA ASP A 38 14.29 -9.48 -7.53
C ASP A 38 14.02 -9.96 -6.10
N LYS A 39 14.29 -11.24 -5.79
CA LYS A 39 14.21 -11.78 -4.42
C LYS A 39 15.11 -11.04 -3.43
N ARG A 40 16.35 -10.71 -3.81
CA ARG A 40 17.28 -9.99 -2.91
C ARG A 40 16.89 -8.52 -2.72
N GLY A 41 16.41 -7.86 -3.77
CA GLY A 41 15.86 -6.50 -3.68
C GLY A 41 14.61 -6.45 -2.81
N LEU A 42 13.68 -7.38 -3.02
CA LEU A 42 12.47 -7.56 -2.22
C LEU A 42 12.79 -7.82 -0.75
N GLN A 43 13.79 -8.64 -0.45
CA GLN A 43 14.20 -8.89 0.94
C GLN A 43 14.60 -7.59 1.66
N THR A 44 15.28 -6.65 0.98
CA THR A 44 15.67 -5.36 1.55
C THR A 44 14.46 -4.43 1.76
N LEU A 45 13.55 -4.41 0.78
CA LEU A 45 12.35 -3.56 0.82
C LEU A 45 11.28 -4.08 1.80
N LEU A 46 11.24 -5.39 2.04
CA LEU A 46 10.22 -6.03 2.88
C LEU A 46 10.69 -6.30 4.31
N HIS A 47 11.98 -6.18 4.63
CA HIS A 47 12.46 -6.51 5.98
C HIS A 47 11.85 -5.56 7.03
N PRO A 48 11.14 -6.09 8.07
CA PRO A 48 10.44 -5.26 9.05
C PRO A 48 11.36 -4.34 9.87
N GLU A 49 12.59 -4.81 10.12
CA GLU A 49 13.67 -4.08 10.81
C GLU A 49 14.47 -3.14 9.88
N MET A 50 14.05 -3.02 8.61
CA MET A 50 14.66 -2.11 7.62
C MET A 50 13.59 -1.13 7.07
N LEU A 51 13.49 -0.94 5.75
CA LEU A 51 12.63 0.08 5.14
C LEU A 51 11.12 -0.28 5.20
N GLY A 52 10.79 -1.55 5.43
CA GLY A 52 9.42 -2.07 5.31
C GLY A 52 8.39 -1.39 6.23
N ARG A 53 8.82 -0.79 7.34
CA ARG A 53 7.98 0.03 8.24
C ARG A 53 8.32 1.52 8.25
N ALA A 54 9.48 1.90 7.72
CA ALA A 54 9.90 3.30 7.67
C ALA A 54 9.08 4.11 6.65
N PHE A 55 8.52 3.44 5.64
CA PHE A 55 7.73 4.07 4.59
C PHE A 55 6.26 3.69 4.70
N GLN A 56 5.40 4.69 4.50
CA GLN A 56 3.95 4.54 4.45
C GLN A 56 3.45 4.87 3.05
N VAL A 57 2.39 4.22 2.63
CA VAL A 57 1.76 4.40 1.32
C VAL A 57 0.32 4.85 1.53
N LEU A 58 -0.02 6.02 0.97
CA LEU A 58 -1.37 6.58 0.96
C LEU A 58 -1.89 6.66 -0.47
N ALA A 59 -3.02 6.01 -0.75
CA ALA A 59 -3.73 6.13 -2.02
C ALA A 59 -4.92 7.09 -1.89
N LEU A 60 -5.02 8.00 -2.86
CA LEU A 60 -6.10 8.97 -2.97
C LEU A 60 -6.75 8.80 -4.34
N THR A 61 -8.08 8.89 -4.40
CA THR A 61 -8.83 8.74 -5.66
C THR A 61 -9.79 9.89 -5.86
N LYS A 62 -10.09 10.18 -7.13
CA LYS A 62 -11.12 11.13 -7.55
C LYS A 62 -11.96 10.50 -8.65
N GLY A 63 -13.27 10.43 -8.48
CA GLY A 63 -14.19 9.93 -9.51
C GLY A 63 -14.10 8.42 -9.83
N ALA A 64 -13.14 7.68 -9.25
CA ALA A 64 -13.22 6.21 -9.23
C ALA A 64 -14.37 5.79 -8.31
N GLY A 65 -15.19 4.82 -8.69
CA GLY A 65 -16.25 4.26 -7.83
C GLY A 65 -15.69 3.44 -6.65
N PRO A 66 -16.53 2.87 -5.78
CA PRO A 66 -16.11 1.84 -4.82
C PRO A 66 -15.79 0.54 -5.58
N GLY A 67 -14.68 0.55 -6.32
CA GLY A 67 -14.18 -0.62 -7.02
C GLY A 67 -13.50 -1.61 -6.06
N ALA A 68 -13.00 -2.71 -6.62
CA ALA A 68 -12.17 -3.64 -5.87
C ALA A 68 -10.97 -2.91 -5.22
N PRO A 69 -10.50 -3.35 -4.04
CA PRO A 69 -9.29 -2.82 -3.43
C PRO A 69 -8.14 -2.85 -4.43
N LEU A 70 -7.39 -1.75 -4.52
CA LEU A 70 -6.13 -1.72 -5.26
C LEU A 70 -5.23 -2.85 -4.73
N SER A 71 -4.59 -3.62 -5.61
CA SER A 71 -3.84 -4.85 -5.25
C SER A 71 -2.86 -4.67 -4.09
N GLY A 72 -2.14 -3.54 -4.04
CA GLY A 72 -1.24 -3.23 -2.93
C GLY A 72 -1.93 -3.02 -1.57
N PHE A 73 -3.22 -2.72 -1.53
CA PHE A 73 -3.98 -2.55 -0.30
C PHE A 73 -4.83 -3.76 0.07
N LYS A 74 -4.63 -4.91 -0.59
CA LYS A 74 -5.34 -6.17 -0.29
C LYS A 74 -5.29 -6.58 1.18
N PHE A 75 -4.15 -6.36 1.84
CA PHE A 75 -3.95 -6.67 3.26
C PHE A 75 -3.98 -5.44 4.17
N ALA A 76 -4.33 -4.26 3.63
CA ALA A 76 -4.45 -3.05 4.42
C ALA A 76 -5.66 -3.14 5.35
N ARG A 77 -5.54 -2.53 6.53
CA ARG A 77 -6.69 -2.32 7.43
C ARG A 77 -7.56 -1.18 6.90
N ASP A 78 -8.66 -0.91 7.59
CA ASP A 78 -9.45 0.30 7.32
C ASP A 78 -8.52 1.54 7.34
N PRO A 79 -8.46 2.30 6.25
CA PRO A 79 -7.45 3.34 6.11
C PRO A 79 -7.71 4.53 7.04
N ARG A 80 -8.97 4.80 7.41
CA ARG A 80 -9.31 5.88 8.36
C ARG A 80 -8.87 5.51 9.78
N ALA A 81 -9.20 4.29 10.22
CA ALA A 81 -8.76 3.75 11.50
C ALA A 81 -7.22 3.70 11.60
N ALA A 82 -6.53 3.32 10.52
CA ALA A 82 -5.06 3.29 10.48
C ALA A 82 -4.41 4.69 10.46
N LEU A 83 -5.11 5.70 9.94
CA LEU A 83 -4.69 7.11 9.95
C LEU A 83 -5.08 7.84 11.25
N GLY A 84 -5.97 7.27 12.07
CA GLY A 84 -6.45 7.88 13.31
C GLY A 84 -7.40 9.06 13.09
N ILE A 85 -8.16 9.07 11.99
CA ILE A 85 -9.08 10.15 11.58
C ILE A 85 -10.48 9.64 11.24
#